data_AF-A0A0F8W2Z9-F1
#
_entry.id   AF-A0A0F8W2Z9-F1
#
_cell.length_a   1.000
_cell.length_b   1.000
_cell.length_c   1.000
_cell.angle_alpha   90.00
_cell.angle_beta   90.00
_cell.angle_gamma   90.00
#
_symmetry.space_group_name_H-M   'P 1'
#
loop_
_entity.id
_entity.type
_entity.pdbx_description
1 polymer ?
#
loop_
_entity_poly.entity_id
_entity_poly.type
_entity_poly.pdbx_seq_one_letter_code
_entity_poly.pdbx_strand_id
1 'polypeptide(L)'
;MTARLSPLLRDSVVKHPESVGLAIDIVWPEAGTIQRHYAKWRLLQFPYENWITLTTPATEYSLPQVIYFHLLEGHLVIDGRTIGKLPADVRDSEILKEIFGSQRLFAFPSNLPGMDYTLANHGEGHQVHLGYRNKQLVIQARTSNSILELIPRHVFGNGPEFDLPFSLISDCIHWIDIRTGILEARRKPHIWKTRGGNWIVDIHSRRAQRRQSILVDPFSRLARSISQIFLHFEYSCRLTIFQPPRGKLSVELKQLDLDFFVNDKGLLQCRQLGSVIDPNHDPGTLYGLQSMMVLRDKTKGHTRDMLLMMCSDDFIVRLNHDSFMRRPNYTHLHPIFCQTPLQIEQEQRKLWPVYNPDTANHGRLSPQIWSPF
;
A
#
# COMPACT_ATOMS: atom_id res chain seq x y z
N MET A 1 -16.07 -1.56 -53.83
CA MET A 1 -16.39 -0.40 -52.97
C MET A 1 -15.13 0.23 -52.37
N THR A 2 -14.18 -0.54 -51.83
CA THR A 2 -12.91 -0.08 -51.25
C THR A 2 -12.03 0.78 -52.17
N ALA A 3 -11.92 0.43 -53.46
CA ALA A 3 -11.11 1.20 -54.43
C ALA A 3 -11.60 2.63 -54.70
N ARG A 4 -12.91 2.90 -54.52
CA ARG A 4 -13.48 4.26 -54.68
C ARG A 4 -13.39 5.09 -53.40
N LEU A 5 -13.30 4.44 -52.24
CA LEU A 5 -13.26 5.10 -50.94
C LEU A 5 -11.85 5.63 -50.61
N SER A 6 -10.80 4.92 -51.06
CA SER A 6 -9.41 5.26 -50.78
C SER A 6 -9.02 6.69 -51.19
N PRO A 7 -9.27 7.15 -52.44
CA PRO A 7 -8.97 8.52 -52.82
C PRO A 7 -9.70 9.56 -51.96
N LEU A 8 -10.98 9.31 -51.65
CA LEU A 8 -11.81 10.22 -50.85
C LEU A 8 -11.29 10.38 -49.41
N LEU A 9 -10.86 9.29 -48.78
CA LEU A 9 -10.29 9.33 -47.43
C LEU A 9 -8.94 10.05 -47.41
N ARG A 10 -8.09 9.82 -48.42
CA ARG A 10 -6.79 10.51 -48.54
C ARG A 10 -6.99 12.02 -48.70
N ASP A 11 -7.91 12.43 -49.57
CA ASP A 11 -8.26 13.84 -49.75
C ASP A 11 -8.84 14.46 -48.47
N SER A 12 -9.66 13.71 -47.73
CA SER A 12 -10.25 14.15 -46.47
C SER A 12 -9.18 14.39 -45.39
N VAL A 13 -8.21 13.47 -45.22
CA VAL A 13 -7.13 13.62 -44.23
C VAL A 13 -6.22 14.79 -44.56
N VAL A 14 -5.98 15.08 -45.84
CA VAL A 14 -5.20 16.26 -46.25
C VAL A 14 -5.93 17.56 -45.89
N LYS A 15 -7.26 17.60 -46.04
CA LYS A 15 -8.09 18.76 -45.71
C LYS A 15 -8.32 18.95 -44.21
N HIS A 16 -8.41 17.84 -43.46
CA HIS A 16 -8.78 17.80 -42.04
C HIS A 16 -7.85 16.87 -41.24
N PRO A 17 -6.55 17.16 -41.15
CA PRO A 17 -5.57 16.29 -40.50
C PRO A 17 -5.86 16.05 -39.01
N GLU A 18 -6.53 16.98 -38.33
CA GLU A 18 -6.93 16.88 -36.92
C GLU A 18 -7.91 15.74 -36.66
N SER A 19 -8.75 15.40 -37.63
CA SER A 19 -9.81 14.38 -37.49
C SER A 19 -9.26 13.00 -37.13
N VAL A 20 -8.08 12.65 -37.66
CA VAL A 20 -7.42 11.37 -37.39
C VAL A 20 -6.92 11.32 -35.94
N GLY A 21 -6.33 12.41 -35.44
CA GLY A 21 -5.86 12.48 -34.06
C GLY A 21 -7.01 12.30 -33.07
N LEU A 22 -8.13 12.99 -33.32
CA LEU A 22 -9.35 12.84 -32.53
C LEU A 22 -9.89 11.40 -32.55
N ALA A 23 -9.86 10.73 -33.70
CA ALA A 23 -10.29 9.34 -33.80
C ALA A 23 -9.36 8.38 -33.02
N ILE A 24 -8.05 8.62 -33.05
CA ILE A 24 -7.07 7.82 -32.30
C ILE A 24 -7.25 8.03 -30.79
N ASP A 25 -7.49 9.26 -30.33
CA ASP A 25 -7.70 9.55 -28.90
C ASP A 25 -8.93 8.85 -28.32
N ILE A 26 -9.93 8.50 -29.15
CA ILE A 26 -11.10 7.71 -28.72
C ILE A 26 -10.69 6.27 -28.37
N VAL A 27 -9.79 5.66 -29.14
CA VAL A 27 -9.39 4.24 -28.97
C VAL A 27 -8.11 4.06 -28.16
N TRP A 28 -7.26 5.08 -28.12
CA TRP A 28 -6.01 5.13 -27.38
C TRP A 28 -5.87 6.44 -26.59
N PRO A 29 -6.72 6.62 -25.56
CA PRO A 29 -6.69 7.82 -24.74
C PRO A 29 -5.39 7.95 -23.95
N GLU A 30 -4.87 9.17 -23.86
CA GLU A 30 -3.90 9.55 -22.82
C GLU A 30 -4.61 9.58 -21.46
N ALA A 31 -3.89 9.27 -20.38
CA ALA A 31 -4.49 9.37 -19.05
C ALA A 31 -4.46 10.82 -18.52
N GLY A 32 -5.57 11.24 -17.91
CA GLY A 32 -5.69 12.55 -17.27
C GLY A 32 -5.98 13.67 -18.27
N THR A 33 -5.39 14.85 -18.05
CA THR A 33 -5.59 16.06 -18.87
C THR A 33 -4.52 16.26 -19.94
N ILE A 34 -3.66 15.28 -20.16
CA ILE A 34 -2.56 15.38 -21.12
C ILE A 34 -3.13 15.15 -22.51
N GLN A 35 -3.14 16.17 -23.36
CA GLN A 35 -3.49 16.00 -24.77
C GLN A 35 -2.27 15.56 -25.57
N ARG A 36 -2.43 14.49 -26.35
CA ARG A 36 -1.40 14.05 -27.29
C ARG A 36 -1.22 15.12 -28.35
N HIS A 37 -0.01 15.65 -28.45
CA HIS A 37 0.33 16.56 -29.54
C HIS A 37 0.68 15.75 -30.78
N TYR A 38 -0.20 15.85 -31.76
CA TYR A 38 0.02 15.27 -33.08
C TYR A 38 0.79 16.25 -33.96
N ALA A 39 1.95 15.81 -34.45
CA ALA A 39 2.61 16.49 -35.54
C ALA A 39 1.77 16.38 -36.83
N LYS A 40 2.23 17.03 -37.91
CA LYS A 40 1.54 16.94 -39.21
C LYS A 40 1.55 15.50 -39.74
N TRP A 41 0.37 14.95 -39.97
CA TRP A 41 0.17 13.67 -40.66
C TRP A 41 0.77 13.69 -42.06
N ARG A 42 1.42 12.59 -42.44
CA ARG A 42 2.02 12.38 -43.77
C ARG A 42 1.43 11.13 -44.41
N LEU A 43 1.00 11.26 -45.65
CA LEU A 43 0.64 10.12 -46.50
C LEU A 43 1.90 9.37 -46.91
N LEU A 44 1.87 8.04 -46.86
CA LEU A 44 2.94 7.22 -47.40
C LEU A 44 2.80 7.07 -48.92
N GLN A 45 3.93 6.85 -49.59
CA GLN A 45 3.97 6.62 -51.04
C GLN A 45 3.66 5.16 -51.38
N PHE A 46 3.44 4.88 -52.67
CA PHE A 46 3.26 3.54 -53.21
C PHE A 46 4.35 2.57 -52.69
N PRO A 47 3.99 1.34 -52.27
CA PRO A 47 2.66 0.71 -52.30
C PRO A 47 1.77 0.97 -51.08
N TYR A 48 2.16 1.87 -50.17
CA TYR A 48 1.50 2.10 -48.88
C TYR A 48 0.56 3.31 -48.88
N GLU A 49 -0.03 3.66 -50.03
CA GLU A 49 -0.78 4.90 -50.22
C GLU A 49 -1.98 5.08 -49.27
N ASN A 50 -2.49 3.98 -48.69
CA ASN A 50 -3.59 4.00 -47.71
C ASN A 50 -3.12 4.16 -46.27
N TRP A 51 -1.82 4.24 -46.03
CA TRP A 51 -1.23 4.46 -44.72
C TRP A 51 -0.88 5.93 -44.55
N ILE A 52 -1.19 6.44 -43.37
CA ILE A 52 -0.71 7.73 -42.90
C ILE A 52 0.20 7.50 -41.70
N THR A 53 1.16 8.40 -41.52
CA THR A 53 2.09 8.35 -40.39
C THR A 53 2.29 9.71 -39.76
N LEU A 54 2.61 9.70 -38.47
CA LEU A 54 3.18 10.84 -37.79
C LEU A 54 4.16 10.38 -36.71
N THR A 55 4.91 11.34 -36.19
CA THR A 55 5.76 11.14 -35.03
C THR A 55 5.27 12.05 -33.91
N THR A 56 4.94 11.48 -32.76
CA THR A 56 4.68 12.26 -31.55
C THR A 56 6.00 12.82 -31.04
N PRO A 57 6.05 14.09 -30.62
CA PRO A 57 7.28 14.67 -30.09
C PRO A 57 7.67 13.99 -28.78
N ALA A 58 8.98 13.94 -28.51
CA ALA A 58 9.48 13.59 -27.19
C ALA A 58 9.01 14.61 -26.16
N THR A 59 8.79 14.15 -24.93
CA THR A 59 8.60 15.02 -23.76
C THR A 59 9.75 14.84 -22.79
N GLU A 60 9.76 15.56 -21.68
CA GLU A 60 10.73 15.36 -20.59
C GLU A 60 10.77 13.89 -20.11
N TYR A 61 9.64 13.19 -20.17
CA TYR A 61 9.47 11.85 -19.59
C TYR A 61 9.18 10.76 -20.63
N SER A 62 9.00 11.09 -21.91
CA SER A 62 8.60 10.11 -22.93
C SER A 62 9.39 10.25 -24.22
N LEU A 63 9.69 9.11 -24.82
CA LEU A 63 10.33 9.02 -26.13
C LEU A 63 9.35 9.43 -27.24
N PRO A 64 9.86 9.90 -28.39
CA PRO A 64 9.01 10.11 -29.56
C PRO A 64 8.48 8.75 -30.05
N GLN A 65 7.22 8.70 -30.51
CA GLN A 65 6.64 7.49 -31.08
C GLN A 65 6.20 7.70 -32.51
N VAL A 66 6.38 6.68 -33.33
CA VAL A 66 5.88 6.69 -34.71
C VAL A 66 4.55 5.95 -34.76
N ILE A 67 3.52 6.64 -35.23
CA ILE A 67 2.19 6.08 -35.42
C ILE A 67 1.98 5.86 -36.91
N TYR A 68 1.45 4.69 -37.28
CA TYR A 68 0.93 4.40 -38.59
C TYR A 68 -0.54 4.02 -38.49
N PHE A 69 -1.37 4.59 -39.35
CA PHE A 69 -2.79 4.31 -39.41
C PHE A 69 -3.22 3.98 -40.84
N HIS A 70 -3.90 2.86 -41.02
CA HIS A 70 -4.44 2.45 -42.31
C HIS A 70 -5.84 3.02 -42.51
N LEU A 71 -6.01 3.93 -43.48
CA LEU A 71 -7.26 4.67 -43.69
C LEU A 71 -8.47 3.79 -44.03
N LEU A 72 -8.30 2.73 -44.84
CA LEU A 72 -9.41 1.84 -45.21
C LEU A 72 -9.70 0.74 -44.18
N GLU A 73 -8.66 0.09 -43.66
CA GLU A 73 -8.79 -1.10 -42.82
C GLU A 73 -8.83 -0.76 -41.32
N GLY A 74 -8.48 0.46 -40.93
CA GLY A 74 -8.47 0.91 -39.54
C GLY A 74 -7.32 0.33 -38.70
N HIS A 75 -6.30 -0.26 -39.34
CA HIS A 75 -5.13 -0.79 -38.62
C HIS A 75 -4.34 0.35 -37.96
N LEU A 76 -4.14 0.24 -36.65
CA LEU A 76 -3.28 1.13 -35.86
C LEU A 76 -2.00 0.39 -35.47
N VAL A 77 -0.86 0.94 -35.87
CA VAL A 77 0.48 0.43 -35.57
C VAL A 77 1.27 1.53 -34.90
N ILE A 78 1.87 1.24 -33.75
CA ILE A 78 2.68 2.17 -32.97
C ILE A 78 4.07 1.56 -32.85
N ASP A 79 5.11 2.29 -33.19
CA ASP A 79 6.51 1.83 -33.15
C ASP A 79 6.72 0.44 -33.80
N GLY A 80 6.01 0.22 -34.93
CA GLY A 80 6.06 -1.03 -35.70
C GLY A 80 5.27 -2.21 -35.12
N ARG A 81 4.54 -2.02 -34.02
CA ARG A 81 3.74 -3.08 -33.37
C ARG A 81 2.24 -2.75 -33.39
N THR A 82 1.41 -3.74 -33.66
CA THR A 82 -0.05 -3.63 -33.57
C THR A 82 -0.52 -3.71 -32.13
N ILE A 83 -1.74 -3.21 -31.87
CA ILE A 83 -2.46 -3.48 -30.61
C ILE A 83 -2.56 -4.99 -30.41
N GLY A 84 -2.21 -5.45 -29.21
CA GLY A 84 -2.04 -6.88 -28.96
C GLY A 84 -2.53 -7.35 -27.61
N LYS A 85 -2.62 -8.67 -27.49
CA LYS A 85 -2.74 -9.34 -26.19
C LYS A 85 -1.41 -9.21 -25.46
N LEU A 86 -1.49 -9.03 -24.15
CA LEU A 86 -0.31 -9.12 -23.30
C LEU A 86 0.30 -10.53 -23.37
N PRO A 87 1.62 -10.65 -23.22
CA PRO A 87 2.29 -11.92 -22.98
C PRO A 87 1.65 -12.73 -21.83
N ALA A 88 1.73 -14.05 -21.89
CA ALA A 88 1.02 -14.94 -20.96
C ALA A 88 1.45 -14.72 -19.50
N ASP A 89 2.73 -14.50 -19.26
CA ASP A 89 3.31 -14.21 -17.94
C ASP A 89 2.77 -12.91 -17.34
N VAL A 90 2.55 -11.87 -18.16
CA VAL A 90 1.90 -10.62 -17.71
C VAL A 90 0.43 -10.85 -17.42
N ARG A 91 -0.29 -11.51 -18.33
CA ARG A 91 -1.73 -11.76 -18.18
C ARG A 91 -2.05 -12.58 -16.93
N ASP A 92 -1.18 -13.53 -16.59
CA ASP A 92 -1.41 -14.45 -15.49
C ASP A 92 -0.83 -13.94 -14.15
N SER A 93 -0.15 -12.78 -14.17
CA SER A 93 0.43 -12.08 -13.02
C SER A 93 -0.58 -11.79 -11.91
N GLU A 94 -0.26 -12.24 -10.69
CA GLU A 94 -1.10 -12.04 -9.50
C GLU A 94 -1.23 -10.56 -9.13
N ILE A 95 -0.17 -9.78 -9.27
CA ILE A 95 -0.19 -8.34 -8.93
C ILE A 95 -1.07 -7.54 -9.89
N LEU A 96 -1.14 -7.92 -11.18
CA LEU A 96 -2.06 -7.28 -12.12
C LEU A 96 -3.51 -7.66 -11.86
N LYS A 97 -3.77 -8.93 -11.52
CA LYS A 97 -5.10 -9.38 -11.07
C LYS A 97 -5.51 -8.68 -9.77
N GLU A 98 -4.56 -8.38 -8.89
CA GLU A 98 -4.82 -7.64 -7.66
C GLU A 98 -5.25 -6.19 -7.90
N ILE A 99 -4.64 -5.54 -8.91
CA ILE A 99 -4.88 -4.12 -9.24
C ILE A 99 -6.13 -3.93 -10.11
N PHE A 100 -6.31 -4.79 -11.11
CA PHE A 100 -7.35 -4.65 -12.14
C PHE A 100 -8.49 -5.66 -11.99
N GLY A 101 -8.39 -6.60 -11.04
CA GLY A 101 -9.39 -7.64 -10.84
C GLY A 101 -9.48 -8.59 -12.04
N SER A 102 -10.71 -8.91 -12.45
CA SER A 102 -11.02 -9.79 -13.58
C SER A 102 -11.12 -9.07 -14.93
N GLN A 103 -10.69 -7.81 -15.01
CA GLN A 103 -10.74 -7.04 -16.24
C GLN A 103 -9.82 -7.63 -17.31
N ARG A 104 -10.27 -7.57 -18.57
CA ARG A 104 -9.43 -7.90 -19.73
C ARG A 104 -8.52 -6.72 -20.02
N LEU A 105 -7.22 -6.97 -20.04
CA LEU A 105 -6.20 -5.96 -20.30
C LEU A 105 -5.74 -6.04 -21.77
N PHE A 106 -5.70 -4.88 -22.42
CA PHE A 106 -5.09 -4.69 -23.74
C PHE A 106 -3.91 -3.75 -23.62
N ALA A 107 -2.92 -3.90 -24.50
CA ALA A 107 -1.71 -3.11 -24.45
C ALA A 107 -1.29 -2.55 -25.81
N PHE A 108 -0.72 -1.36 -25.72
CA PHE A 108 -0.02 -0.64 -26.77
C PHE A 108 1.48 -0.63 -26.46
N PRO A 109 2.35 -0.37 -27.44
CA PRO A 109 3.77 -0.10 -27.19
C PRO A 109 3.97 1.15 -26.32
N SER A 110 4.90 1.07 -25.38
CA SER A 110 5.19 2.17 -24.47
C SER A 110 6.23 3.14 -25.02
N ASN A 111 6.04 4.44 -24.76
CA ASN A 111 7.06 5.47 -24.91
C ASN A 111 7.78 5.83 -23.63
N LEU A 112 7.43 5.20 -22.51
CA LEU A 112 8.09 5.46 -21.25
C LEU A 112 9.44 4.71 -21.26
N PRO A 113 10.59 5.38 -21.05
CA PRO A 113 11.88 4.72 -21.04
C PRO A 113 11.92 3.52 -20.08
N GLY A 114 12.39 2.37 -20.58
CA GLY A 114 12.45 1.14 -19.80
C GLY A 114 11.13 0.38 -19.64
N MET A 115 10.07 0.79 -20.37
CA MET A 115 8.79 0.10 -20.44
C MET A 115 8.51 -0.43 -21.84
N ASP A 116 7.84 -1.57 -21.91
CA ASP A 116 7.52 -2.25 -23.16
C ASP A 116 6.08 -1.98 -23.61
N TYR A 117 5.17 -1.89 -22.63
CA TYR A 117 3.74 -1.83 -22.87
C TYR A 117 3.09 -0.68 -22.10
N THR A 118 2.00 -0.15 -22.66
CA THR A 118 1.07 0.77 -22.01
C THR A 118 -0.32 0.16 -22.08
N LEU A 119 -1.00 0.03 -20.95
CA LEU A 119 -2.34 -0.53 -20.89
C LEU A 119 -3.38 0.45 -21.44
N ALA A 120 -4.37 -0.10 -22.16
CA ALA A 120 -5.57 0.63 -22.56
C ALA A 120 -6.47 0.97 -21.36
N ASN A 121 -6.42 0.15 -20.30
CA ASN A 121 -7.16 0.38 -19.07
C ASN A 121 -6.45 1.44 -18.23
N HIS A 122 -7.20 2.46 -17.82
CA HIS A 122 -6.70 3.51 -16.94
C HIS A 122 -7.09 3.25 -15.48
N GLY A 123 -6.15 3.49 -14.57
CA GLY A 123 -6.39 3.45 -13.14
C GLY A 123 -6.86 4.80 -12.61
N GLU A 124 -8.15 5.11 -12.67
CA GLU A 124 -8.71 6.41 -12.21
C GLU A 124 -7.88 7.64 -12.64
N GLY A 125 -7.54 7.73 -13.93
CA GLY A 125 -6.72 8.82 -14.48
C GLY A 125 -5.21 8.57 -14.53
N HIS A 126 -4.76 7.36 -14.18
CA HIS A 126 -3.36 6.94 -14.33
C HIS A 126 -3.18 6.10 -15.60
N GLN A 127 -2.15 6.43 -16.39
CA GLN A 127 -1.70 5.59 -17.51
C GLN A 127 -0.79 4.52 -16.95
N VAL A 128 -1.06 3.25 -17.24
CA VAL A 128 -0.29 2.15 -16.66
C VAL A 128 0.67 1.59 -17.69
N HIS A 129 1.94 1.57 -17.34
CA HIS A 129 3.05 1.10 -18.16
C HIS A 129 3.63 -0.17 -17.54
N LEU A 130 3.96 -1.13 -18.38
CA LEU A 130 4.54 -2.41 -17.99
C LEU A 130 5.87 -2.59 -18.70
N GLY A 131 6.86 -3.09 -17.98
CA GLY A 131 8.17 -3.41 -18.52
C GLY A 131 8.84 -4.48 -17.69
N TYR A 132 10.09 -4.78 -18.03
CA TYR A 132 10.87 -5.78 -17.31
C TYR A 132 12.22 -5.21 -16.88
N ARG A 133 12.59 -5.50 -15.64
CA ARG A 133 13.95 -5.31 -15.13
C ARG A 133 14.43 -6.62 -14.54
N ASN A 134 15.56 -7.14 -15.00
CA ASN A 134 16.11 -8.41 -14.52
C ASN A 134 15.09 -9.58 -14.53
N LYS A 135 14.27 -9.66 -15.58
CA LYS A 135 13.16 -10.63 -15.74
C LYS A 135 12.00 -10.49 -14.74
N GLN A 136 11.98 -9.44 -13.93
CA GLN A 136 10.86 -9.10 -13.06
C GLN A 136 9.96 -8.07 -13.71
N LEU A 137 8.65 -8.28 -13.62
CA LEU A 137 7.64 -7.35 -14.11
C LEU A 137 7.70 -6.05 -13.27
N VAL A 138 7.86 -4.93 -13.96
CA VAL A 138 7.76 -3.60 -13.39
C VAL A 138 6.46 -2.96 -13.86
N ILE A 139 5.74 -2.33 -12.92
CA ILE A 139 4.49 -1.64 -13.18
C ILE A 139 4.68 -0.18 -12.78
N GLN A 140 4.51 0.73 -13.73
CA GLN A 140 4.50 2.17 -13.48
C GLN A 140 3.15 2.78 -13.82
N ALA A 141 2.71 3.73 -12.99
CA ALA A 141 1.50 4.51 -13.17
C ALA A 141 1.90 5.97 -13.36
N ARG A 142 1.62 6.50 -14.55
CA ARG A 142 1.95 7.87 -14.93
C ARG A 142 0.72 8.78 -14.82
N THR A 143 0.95 9.98 -14.30
CA THR A 143 0.03 11.11 -14.37
C THR A 143 0.75 12.29 -15.04
N SER A 144 0.10 13.46 -15.12
CA SER A 144 0.74 14.67 -15.64
C SER A 144 1.93 15.14 -14.81
N ASN A 145 1.95 14.82 -13.50
CA ASN A 145 2.89 15.41 -12.55
C ASN A 145 3.80 14.40 -11.85
N SER A 146 3.55 13.10 -12.03
CA SER A 146 4.26 12.03 -11.33
C SER A 146 4.37 10.75 -12.15
N ILE A 147 5.44 10.01 -11.87
CA ILE A 147 5.60 8.62 -12.30
C ILE A 147 5.71 7.80 -11.02
N LEU A 148 4.72 6.96 -10.80
CA LEU A 148 4.64 6.07 -9.65
C LEU A 148 5.09 4.69 -10.07
N GLU A 149 5.94 4.04 -9.29
CA GLU A 149 6.30 2.65 -9.48
C GLU A 149 5.69 1.78 -8.39
N LEU A 150 5.18 0.62 -8.77
CA LEU A 150 4.62 -0.31 -7.82
C LEU A 150 5.74 -1.04 -7.07
N ILE A 151 5.66 -1.04 -5.75
CA ILE A 151 6.55 -1.83 -4.90
C ILE A 151 5.82 -3.11 -4.45
N PRO A 152 6.32 -4.31 -4.83
CA PRO A 152 5.71 -5.56 -4.40
C PRO A 152 5.76 -5.76 -2.88
N ARG A 153 4.70 -6.36 -2.33
CA ARG A 153 4.55 -6.56 -0.87
C ARG A 153 5.69 -7.38 -0.23
N HIS A 154 6.26 -8.33 -0.97
CA HIS A 154 7.36 -9.17 -0.49
C HIS A 154 8.68 -8.39 -0.27
N VAL A 155 8.79 -7.17 -0.81
CA VAL A 155 9.98 -6.33 -0.62
C VAL A 155 10.08 -5.84 0.84
N PHE A 156 8.97 -5.72 1.56
CA PHE A 156 8.93 -5.29 2.96
C PHE A 156 9.28 -6.40 3.96
N GLY A 157 9.76 -7.55 3.50
CA GLY A 157 10.15 -8.69 4.33
C GLY A 157 9.15 -9.85 4.30
N ASN A 158 9.45 -10.87 5.11
CA ASN A 158 8.65 -12.10 5.27
C ASN A 158 8.54 -12.45 6.76
N GLY A 159 7.36 -12.87 7.22
CA GLY A 159 7.17 -13.36 8.59
C GLY A 159 7.22 -12.25 9.66
N PRO A 160 7.76 -12.47 10.87
CA PRO A 160 7.76 -11.48 11.95
C PRO A 160 8.72 -10.29 11.73
N GLU A 161 9.57 -10.36 10.70
CA GLU A 161 10.61 -9.37 10.38
C GLU A 161 10.17 -8.39 9.30
N PHE A 162 8.91 -7.94 9.34
CA PHE A 162 8.43 -6.94 8.39
C PHE A 162 9.00 -5.54 8.70
N ASP A 163 9.38 -4.87 7.64
CA ASP A 163 9.95 -3.52 7.62
C ASP A 163 8.93 -2.42 7.93
N LEU A 164 7.66 -2.71 7.67
CA LEU A 164 6.50 -1.90 8.03
C LEU A 164 5.52 -2.76 8.83
N PRO A 165 4.70 -2.17 9.72
CA PRO A 165 3.61 -2.90 10.36
C PRO A 165 2.73 -3.59 9.31
N PHE A 166 2.28 -4.80 9.61
CA PHE A 166 1.47 -5.62 8.73
C PHE A 166 0.20 -4.90 8.25
N SER A 167 -0.36 -4.01 9.08
CA SER A 167 -1.54 -3.20 8.73
C SER A 167 -1.31 -2.16 7.62
N LEU A 168 -0.04 -1.89 7.29
CA LEU A 168 0.42 -1.03 6.19
C LEU A 168 0.86 -1.86 4.97
N ILE A 169 0.99 -3.18 5.10
CA ILE A 169 1.37 -4.10 4.02
C ILE A 169 0.14 -4.84 3.49
N SER A 170 -0.62 -5.46 4.40
CA SER A 170 -1.86 -6.18 4.10
C SER A 170 -2.93 -5.22 3.55
N ASP A 171 -3.60 -5.66 2.49
CA ASP A 171 -4.64 -4.90 1.77
C ASP A 171 -4.21 -3.52 1.28
N CYS A 172 -2.91 -3.30 1.11
CA CYS A 172 -2.33 -2.11 0.52
C CYS A 172 -1.67 -2.44 -0.83
N ILE A 173 -1.71 -1.45 -1.73
CA ILE A 173 -0.81 -1.34 -2.88
C ILE A 173 0.14 -0.18 -2.60
N HIS A 174 1.43 -0.42 -2.79
CA HIS A 174 2.49 0.53 -2.49
C HIS A 174 2.99 1.17 -3.78
N TRP A 175 2.90 2.49 -3.84
CA TRP A 175 3.37 3.28 -4.97
C TRP A 175 4.49 4.20 -4.51
N ILE A 176 5.65 4.12 -5.14
CA ILE A 176 6.74 5.08 -4.93
C ILE A 176 6.79 6.08 -6.07
N ASP A 177 6.78 7.37 -5.75
CA ASP A 177 7.13 8.39 -6.73
C ASP A 177 8.64 8.37 -6.92
N ILE A 178 9.08 7.93 -8.11
CA ILE A 178 10.50 7.66 -8.41
C ILE A 178 11.37 8.92 -8.39
N ARG A 179 10.77 10.12 -8.50
CA ARG A 179 11.49 11.39 -8.48
C ARG A 179 11.70 11.88 -7.05
N THR A 180 10.68 11.73 -6.21
CA THR A 180 10.69 12.27 -4.84
C THR A 180 11.15 11.26 -3.80
N GLY A 181 11.16 9.96 -4.14
CA GLY A 181 11.44 8.89 -3.18
C GLY A 181 10.34 8.73 -2.14
N ILE A 182 9.14 9.21 -2.44
CA ILE A 182 8.00 9.13 -1.52
C ILE A 182 7.17 7.90 -1.86
N LEU A 183 7.14 6.94 -0.93
CA LEU A 183 6.33 5.72 -1.00
C LEU A 183 5.01 5.93 -0.27
N GLU A 184 3.89 5.66 -0.93
CA GLU A 184 2.55 5.76 -0.37
C GLU A 184 1.90 4.36 -0.27
N ALA A 185 1.51 3.97 0.94
CA ALA A 185 0.74 2.76 1.17
C ALA A 185 -0.76 3.05 0.99
N ARG A 186 -1.31 2.69 -0.17
CA ARG A 186 -2.71 2.96 -0.54
C ARG A 186 -3.57 1.75 -0.27
N ARG A 187 -4.56 1.90 0.62
CA ARG A 187 -5.49 0.82 0.98
C ARG A 187 -6.50 0.54 -0.12
N LYS A 188 -6.77 -0.75 -0.34
CA LYS A 188 -7.86 -1.21 -1.20
C LYS A 188 -9.22 -0.74 -0.68
N PRO A 189 -10.22 -0.52 -1.57
CA PRO A 189 -10.13 -0.64 -3.03
C PRO A 189 -9.53 0.61 -3.72
N HIS A 190 -9.15 1.64 -2.97
CA HIS A 190 -8.83 2.97 -3.51
C HIS A 190 -7.34 3.17 -3.75
N ILE A 191 -6.77 2.31 -4.59
CA ILE A 191 -5.33 2.20 -4.82
C ILE A 191 -4.76 3.25 -5.78
N TRP A 192 -5.62 3.98 -6.49
CA TRP A 192 -5.18 4.96 -7.49
C TRP A 192 -5.13 6.39 -6.95
N LYS A 193 -5.87 6.71 -5.89
CA LYS A 193 -5.96 8.07 -5.37
C LYS A 193 -5.16 8.22 -4.08
N THR A 194 -4.35 9.28 -4.02
CA THR A 194 -3.76 9.74 -2.77
C THR A 194 -4.85 10.21 -1.82
N ARG A 195 -4.71 9.84 -0.54
CA ARG A 195 -5.65 10.21 0.52
C ARG A 195 -4.88 10.64 1.75
N GLY A 196 -5.38 11.66 2.45
CA GLY A 196 -4.76 12.12 3.70
C GLY A 196 -4.77 11.09 4.86
N GLY A 197 -5.43 9.94 4.69
CA GLY A 197 -5.36 8.82 5.63
C GLY A 197 -4.27 7.79 5.33
N ASN A 198 -3.61 7.89 4.17
CA ASN A 198 -2.58 6.95 3.77
C ASN A 198 -1.29 7.20 4.56
N TRP A 199 -0.56 6.12 4.82
CA TRP A 199 0.79 6.21 5.33
C TRP A 199 1.74 6.50 4.18
N ILE A 200 2.62 7.47 4.39
CA ILE A 200 3.61 7.93 3.44
C ILE A 200 4.98 7.70 4.07
N VAL A 201 5.90 7.10 3.34
CA VAL A 201 7.27 6.84 3.74
C VAL A 201 8.20 7.60 2.81
N ASP A 202 9.00 8.50 3.37
CA ASP A 202 10.12 9.11 2.67
C ASP A 202 11.33 8.20 2.82
N ILE A 203 11.79 7.60 1.73
CA ILE A 203 12.91 6.66 1.73
C ILE A 203 14.24 7.34 2.08
N HIS A 204 14.40 8.62 1.75
CA HIS A 204 15.65 9.35 1.96
C HIS A 204 15.81 9.73 3.43
N SER A 205 14.76 10.33 4.01
CA SER A 205 14.75 10.62 5.45
C SER A 205 14.53 9.37 6.30
N ARG A 206 14.03 8.28 5.69
CA ARG A 206 13.60 7.03 6.34
C ARG A 206 12.53 7.30 7.39
N ARG A 207 11.53 8.12 7.05
CA ARG A 207 10.45 8.49 7.99
C ARG A 207 9.11 8.12 7.40
N ALA A 208 8.30 7.42 8.18
CA ALA A 208 6.92 7.14 7.83
C ALA A 208 5.97 8.07 8.61
N GLN A 209 5.01 8.65 7.91
CA GLN A 209 4.03 9.57 8.48
C GLN A 209 2.64 9.38 7.89
N ARG A 210 1.62 9.66 8.71
CA ARG A 210 0.22 9.73 8.30
C ARG A 210 -0.34 11.03 8.85
N ARG A 211 -0.72 11.96 7.97
CA ARG A 211 -1.02 13.36 8.34
C ARG A 211 0.19 13.98 9.04
N GLN A 212 0.13 14.15 10.35
CA GLN A 212 1.23 14.65 11.19
C GLN A 212 1.67 13.61 12.23
N SER A 213 1.12 12.40 12.19
CA SER A 213 1.56 11.29 13.04
C SER A 213 2.81 10.65 12.45
N ILE A 214 3.79 10.37 13.30
CA ILE A 214 5.07 9.74 12.91
C ILE A 214 5.04 8.29 13.34
N LEU A 215 5.35 7.36 12.43
CA LEU A 215 5.47 5.95 12.76
C LEU A 215 6.72 5.73 13.63
N VAL A 216 6.59 4.89 14.65
CA VAL A 216 7.75 4.39 15.40
C VAL A 216 8.35 3.22 14.63
N ASP A 217 9.66 3.24 14.45
CA ASP A 217 10.39 2.13 13.82
C ASP A 217 10.10 0.79 14.54
N PRO A 218 9.55 -0.22 13.85
CA PRO A 218 9.27 -1.55 14.43
C PRO A 218 10.48 -2.20 15.09
N PHE A 219 11.70 -1.87 14.65
CA PHE A 219 12.95 -2.40 15.20
C PHE A 219 13.54 -1.54 16.33
N SER A 220 12.91 -0.43 16.69
CA SER A 220 13.39 0.43 17.78
C SER A 220 13.26 -0.24 19.15
N ARG A 221 14.08 0.21 20.12
CA ARG A 221 13.97 -0.22 21.52
C ARG A 221 12.57 0.05 22.09
N LEU A 222 11.97 1.19 21.74
CA LEU A 222 10.62 1.56 22.15
C LEU A 222 9.57 0.57 21.61
N ALA A 223 9.62 0.26 20.31
CA ALA A 223 8.71 -0.70 19.70
C ALA A 223 8.85 -2.10 20.32
N ARG A 224 10.08 -2.54 20.60
CA ARG A 224 10.32 -3.82 21.28
C ARG A 224 9.73 -3.85 22.68
N SER A 225 9.96 -2.81 23.49
CA SER A 225 9.39 -2.70 24.84
C SER A 225 7.86 -2.77 24.82
N ILE A 226 7.21 -2.08 23.88
CA ILE A 226 5.77 -2.14 23.71
C ILE A 226 5.32 -3.52 23.25
N SER A 227 6.01 -4.11 22.27
CA SER A 227 5.69 -5.45 21.75
C SER A 227 5.76 -6.52 22.82
N GLN A 228 6.67 -6.40 23.79
CA GLN A 228 6.76 -7.33 24.91
C GLN A 228 5.52 -7.31 25.80
N ILE A 229 4.81 -6.18 25.90
CA ILE A 229 3.55 -6.09 26.67
C ILE A 229 2.43 -6.89 26.00
N PHE A 230 2.45 -6.99 24.67
CA PHE A 230 1.49 -7.76 23.88
C PHE A 230 1.98 -9.17 23.57
N LEU A 231 3.09 -9.63 24.14
CA LEU A 231 3.64 -10.96 23.85
C LEU A 231 2.58 -12.03 24.16
N HIS A 232 2.45 -13.00 23.25
CA HIS A 232 1.42 -14.06 23.27
C HIS A 232 -0.03 -13.58 23.06
N PHE A 233 -0.32 -12.29 23.23
CA PHE A 233 -1.61 -11.72 22.86
C PHE A 233 -1.65 -11.30 21.39
N GLU A 234 -0.61 -10.65 20.85
CA GLU A 234 -0.55 -10.24 19.45
C GLU A 234 0.90 -10.26 18.93
N TYR A 235 1.07 -10.53 17.63
CA TYR A 235 2.39 -10.49 17.00
C TYR A 235 2.90 -9.05 16.87
N SER A 236 4.20 -8.85 17.13
CA SER A 236 4.84 -7.53 17.05
C SER A 236 4.64 -6.83 15.71
N CYS A 237 4.68 -7.58 14.59
CA CYS A 237 4.47 -7.03 13.25
C CYS A 237 3.03 -6.55 13.02
N ARG A 238 2.04 -7.01 13.81
CA ARG A 238 0.65 -6.56 13.73
C ARG A 238 0.39 -5.30 14.56
N LEU A 239 1.36 -4.87 15.38
CA LEU A 239 1.30 -3.63 16.14
C LEU A 239 1.70 -2.44 15.26
N THR A 240 0.82 -1.46 15.14
CA THR A 240 1.14 -0.18 14.49
C THR A 240 1.38 0.87 15.55
N ILE A 241 2.65 1.13 15.87
CA ILE A 241 3.05 2.07 16.92
C ILE A 241 3.38 3.42 16.29
N PHE A 242 2.78 4.49 16.77
CA PHE A 242 3.00 5.82 16.22
C PHE A 242 2.84 6.91 17.27
N GLN A 243 3.47 8.04 16.97
CA GLN A 243 3.36 9.25 17.75
C GLN A 243 2.43 10.26 17.05
N PRO A 244 1.24 10.55 17.60
CA PRO A 244 0.40 11.65 17.13
C PRO A 244 1.10 13.03 17.23
N PRO A 245 0.68 14.04 16.43
CA PRO A 245 1.22 15.40 16.53
C PRO A 245 0.93 16.06 17.87
N ARG A 246 -0.22 15.71 18.46
CA ARG A 246 -0.67 16.14 19.77
C ARG A 246 -1.19 14.92 20.50
N GLY A 247 -0.75 14.75 21.74
CA GLY A 247 -1.13 13.61 22.57
C GLY A 247 -0.01 12.61 22.76
N LYS A 248 -0.40 11.46 23.28
CA LYS A 248 0.52 10.44 23.77
C LYS A 248 0.72 9.35 22.73
N LEU A 249 1.85 8.64 22.86
CA LEU A 249 2.19 7.48 22.04
C LEU A 249 1.00 6.52 21.94
N SER A 250 0.70 6.08 20.73
CA SER A 250 -0.46 5.26 20.41
C SER A 250 -0.04 3.94 19.75
N VAL A 251 -0.82 2.89 20.00
CA VAL A 251 -0.61 1.54 19.46
C VAL A 251 -1.94 1.05 18.87
N GLU A 252 -1.96 0.83 17.57
CA GLU A 252 -3.11 0.33 16.79
C GLU A 252 -2.95 -1.19 16.58
N LEU A 253 -3.92 -1.99 17.04
CA LEU A 253 -4.07 -3.43 16.75
C LEU A 253 -5.25 -3.59 15.78
N LYS A 254 -5.00 -3.30 14.51
CA LYS A 254 -6.06 -3.12 13.51
C LYS A 254 -6.94 -4.35 13.29
N GLN A 255 -6.38 -5.56 13.37
CA GLN A 255 -7.17 -6.80 13.17
C GLN A 255 -8.17 -7.05 14.29
N LEU A 256 -7.90 -6.49 15.47
CA LEU A 256 -8.72 -6.66 16.66
C LEU A 256 -9.64 -5.45 16.92
N ASP A 257 -9.59 -4.43 16.06
CA ASP A 257 -10.24 -3.13 16.25
C ASP A 257 -9.96 -2.49 17.63
N LEU A 258 -8.74 -2.69 18.15
CA LEU A 258 -8.29 -2.14 19.43
C LEU A 258 -7.22 -1.06 19.25
N ASP A 259 -7.42 0.05 19.95
CA ASP A 259 -6.47 1.16 20.01
C ASP A 259 -6.05 1.42 21.45
N PHE A 260 -4.76 1.51 21.66
CA PHE A 260 -4.16 1.86 22.93
C PHE A 260 -3.43 3.20 22.85
N PHE A 261 -3.34 3.89 23.97
CA PHE A 261 -2.49 5.05 24.14
C PHE A 261 -1.84 5.04 25.52
N VAL A 262 -0.64 5.61 25.64
CA VAL A 262 0.02 5.78 26.93
C VAL A 262 -0.68 6.90 27.69
N ASN A 263 -1.27 6.60 28.85
CA ASN A 263 -1.94 7.61 29.67
C ASN A 263 -0.95 8.42 30.54
N ASP A 264 -1.46 9.38 31.32
CA ASP A 264 -0.62 10.22 32.18
C ASP A 264 0.08 9.47 33.33
N LYS A 265 -0.28 8.20 33.56
CA LYS A 265 0.37 7.28 34.50
C LYS A 265 1.41 6.37 33.82
N GLY A 266 1.69 6.58 32.53
CA GLY A 266 2.62 5.76 31.76
C GLY A 266 2.09 4.37 31.39
N LEU A 267 0.79 4.13 31.57
CA LEU A 267 0.18 2.83 31.34
C LEU A 267 -0.57 2.84 30.00
N LEU A 268 -0.57 1.71 29.30
CA LEU A 268 -1.34 1.53 28.07
C LEU A 268 -2.83 1.42 28.40
N GLN A 269 -3.60 2.39 27.93
CA GLN A 269 -5.04 2.46 28.08
C GLN A 269 -5.72 2.17 26.74
N CYS A 270 -6.65 1.21 26.72
CA CYS A 270 -7.50 0.91 25.59
C CYS A 270 -8.60 1.97 25.44
N ARG A 271 -8.80 2.51 24.24
CA ARG A 271 -9.83 3.52 23.94
C ARG A 271 -11.22 2.90 23.97
N GLN A 272 -11.39 1.78 23.29
CA GLN A 272 -12.65 1.07 23.10
C GLN A 272 -13.22 0.56 24.42
N LEU A 273 -12.36 0.09 25.31
CA LEU A 273 -12.77 -0.57 26.56
C LEU A 273 -12.68 0.34 27.79
N GLY A 274 -12.13 1.55 27.67
CA GLY A 274 -11.92 2.47 28.80
C GLY A 274 -11.01 1.93 29.91
N SER A 275 -10.31 0.83 29.65
CA SER A 275 -9.56 0.04 30.62
C SER A 275 -8.06 0.12 30.36
N VAL A 276 -7.27 -0.13 31.40
CA VAL A 276 -5.81 -0.07 31.35
C VAL A 276 -5.25 -1.48 31.45
N ILE A 277 -4.19 -1.78 30.71
CA ILE A 277 -3.45 -3.03 30.87
C ILE A 277 -2.92 -3.10 32.32
N ASP A 278 -3.32 -4.11 33.08
CA ASP A 278 -2.96 -4.24 34.49
C ASP A 278 -1.46 -4.56 34.62
N PRO A 279 -0.65 -3.77 35.34
CA PRO A 279 0.75 -4.13 35.60
C PRO A 279 0.88 -5.52 36.22
N ASN A 280 -0.08 -5.91 37.07
CA ASN A 280 -0.19 -7.26 37.57
C ASN A 280 -1.03 -8.12 36.61
N HIS A 281 -0.33 -8.83 35.72
CA HIS A 281 -0.89 -9.77 34.74
C HIS A 281 -1.28 -11.13 35.32
N ASP A 282 -1.21 -11.35 36.64
CA ASP A 282 -1.75 -12.59 37.22
C ASP A 282 -3.29 -12.52 37.26
N PRO A 283 -3.99 -13.32 36.43
CA PRO A 283 -5.44 -13.41 36.45
C PRO A 283 -5.97 -14.17 37.68
N GLY A 284 -5.16 -14.89 38.45
CA GLY A 284 -5.65 -15.79 39.50
C GLY A 284 -6.41 -17.03 38.99
N THR A 285 -6.44 -17.26 37.67
CA THR A 285 -7.17 -18.36 36.99
C THR A 285 -6.64 -18.58 35.56
N LEU A 286 -7.20 -19.53 34.80
CA LEU A 286 -6.83 -19.81 33.40
C LEU A 286 -5.32 -20.00 33.18
N TYR A 287 -4.63 -20.56 34.17
CA TYR A 287 -3.20 -20.82 34.08
C TYR A 287 -2.86 -21.73 32.90
N GLY A 288 -1.84 -21.35 32.13
CA GLY A 288 -1.45 -22.01 30.87
C GLY A 288 -2.08 -21.41 29.62
N LEU A 289 -3.10 -20.54 29.73
CA LEU A 289 -3.62 -19.78 28.60
C LEU A 289 -2.74 -18.55 28.34
N GLN A 290 -1.85 -18.65 27.35
CA GLN A 290 -0.89 -17.58 27.03
C GLN A 290 -1.52 -16.43 26.24
N SER A 291 -2.57 -16.69 25.45
CA SER A 291 -3.23 -15.71 24.58
C SER A 291 -4.24 -14.82 25.33
N MET A 292 -3.83 -14.31 26.48
CA MET A 292 -4.69 -13.52 27.37
C MET A 292 -4.00 -12.22 27.80
N MET A 293 -4.79 -11.17 27.92
CA MET A 293 -4.38 -9.89 28.49
C MET A 293 -5.31 -9.50 29.64
N VAL A 294 -4.74 -9.10 30.78
CA VAL A 294 -5.50 -8.65 31.96
C VAL A 294 -5.66 -7.15 31.90
N LEU A 295 -6.92 -6.69 31.94
CA LEU A 295 -7.29 -5.30 31.98
C LEU A 295 -7.89 -4.94 33.33
N ARG A 296 -7.72 -3.70 33.76
CA ARG A 296 -8.40 -3.12 34.92
C ARG A 296 -9.13 -1.84 34.56
N ASP A 297 -10.30 -1.65 35.16
CA ASP A 297 -11.08 -0.43 34.99
C ASP A 297 -10.31 0.76 35.60
N LYS A 298 -10.32 1.90 34.90
CA LYS A 298 -9.66 3.13 35.35
C LYS A 298 -10.33 3.75 36.57
N THR A 299 -11.64 3.61 36.69
CA THR A 299 -12.52 4.26 37.68
C THR A 299 -12.80 3.36 38.87
N LYS A 300 -13.00 2.06 38.62
CA LYS A 300 -13.26 1.04 39.63
C LYS A 300 -12.02 0.18 39.79
N GLY A 301 -11.04 0.66 40.58
CA GLY A 301 -9.73 0.02 40.73
C GLY A 301 -9.72 -1.44 41.19
N HIS A 302 -10.88 -2.01 41.52
CA HIS A 302 -11.06 -3.41 41.92
C HIS A 302 -11.62 -4.32 40.82
N THR A 303 -12.25 -3.79 39.77
CA THR A 303 -12.82 -4.64 38.70
C THR A 303 -11.76 -4.94 37.65
N ARG A 304 -11.43 -6.22 37.53
CA ARG A 304 -10.54 -6.77 36.50
C ARG A 304 -11.35 -7.48 35.42
N ASP A 305 -10.94 -7.29 34.19
CA ASP A 305 -11.44 -8.03 33.04
C ASP A 305 -10.29 -8.76 32.35
N MET A 306 -10.58 -9.87 31.70
CA MET A 306 -9.61 -10.63 30.89
C MET A 306 -10.05 -10.55 29.43
N LEU A 307 -9.12 -10.19 28.55
CA LEU A 307 -9.28 -10.35 27.11
C LEU A 307 -8.59 -11.63 26.68
N LEU A 308 -9.34 -12.55 26.09
CA LEU A 308 -8.82 -13.80 25.55
C LEU A 308 -8.83 -13.72 24.03
N MET A 309 -7.69 -13.95 23.40
CA MET A 309 -7.62 -14.14 21.95
C MET A 309 -7.92 -15.62 21.63
N MET A 310 -8.93 -15.82 20.77
CA MET A 310 -9.34 -17.14 20.32
C MET A 310 -8.62 -17.48 19.00
N CYS A 311 -8.00 -18.65 18.95
CA CYS A 311 -7.01 -19.03 17.94
C CYS A 311 -7.56 -19.12 16.49
N SER A 312 -8.88 -19.12 16.28
CA SER A 312 -9.43 -19.41 14.95
C SER A 312 -9.77 -18.21 14.08
N ASP A 313 -10.01 -17.00 14.61
CA ASP A 313 -10.69 -15.96 13.79
C ASP A 313 -10.40 -14.48 14.18
N ASP A 314 -9.27 -14.17 14.84
CA ASP A 314 -8.98 -12.80 15.35
C ASP A 314 -10.12 -12.25 16.28
N PHE A 315 -10.93 -13.13 16.88
CA PHE A 315 -11.98 -12.74 17.83
C PHE A 315 -11.43 -12.68 19.26
N ILE A 316 -11.88 -11.66 19.98
CA ILE A 316 -11.58 -11.48 21.40
C ILE A 316 -12.83 -11.78 22.24
N VAL A 317 -12.64 -12.57 23.30
CA VAL A 317 -13.64 -12.75 24.35
C VAL A 317 -13.26 -11.88 25.54
N ARG A 318 -14.17 -11.01 25.97
CA ARG A 318 -14.03 -10.25 27.22
C ARG A 318 -14.75 -10.96 28.35
N LEU A 319 -14.02 -11.32 29.39
CA LEU A 319 -14.56 -11.96 30.59
C LEU A 319 -14.40 -11.01 31.79
N ASN A 320 -15.48 -10.84 32.56
CA ASN A 320 -15.39 -10.20 33.87
C ASN A 320 -14.84 -11.18 34.90
N HIS A 321 -13.77 -10.79 35.58
CA HIS A 321 -13.04 -11.67 36.50
C HIS A 321 -13.92 -12.16 37.67
N ASP A 322 -14.59 -11.24 38.37
CA ASP A 322 -15.43 -11.55 39.53
C ASP A 322 -16.56 -12.52 39.16
N SER A 323 -17.17 -12.33 37.99
CA SER A 323 -18.26 -13.18 37.48
C SER A 323 -17.77 -14.58 37.08
N PHE A 324 -16.55 -14.67 36.55
CA PHE A 324 -15.93 -15.95 36.17
C PHE A 324 -15.56 -16.77 37.40
N MET A 325 -14.94 -16.13 38.40
CA MET A 325 -14.51 -16.80 39.64
C MET A 325 -15.67 -17.27 40.52
N ARG A 326 -16.86 -16.66 40.41
CA ARG A 326 -18.07 -17.09 41.14
C ARG A 326 -18.69 -18.39 40.60
N ARG A 327 -18.20 -18.95 39.49
CA ARG A 327 -18.70 -20.24 38.96
C ARG A 327 -18.00 -21.41 39.67
N PRO A 328 -18.74 -22.44 40.15
CA PRO A 328 -18.21 -23.35 41.17
C PRO A 328 -17.10 -24.34 40.74
N ASN A 329 -16.72 -24.40 39.46
CA ASN A 329 -16.02 -25.58 38.91
C ASN A 329 -14.64 -25.31 38.26
N TYR A 330 -13.99 -24.16 38.50
CA TYR A 330 -12.65 -23.89 37.97
C TYR A 330 -11.68 -23.47 39.07
N THR A 331 -11.40 -24.37 40.00
CA THR A 331 -10.29 -24.24 40.94
C THR A 331 -9.31 -25.40 40.76
N HIS A 332 -8.02 -25.05 40.76
CA HIS A 332 -6.83 -25.90 40.76
C HIS A 332 -6.27 -26.33 39.39
N LEU A 333 -5.51 -25.43 38.76
CA LEU A 333 -4.36 -25.79 37.92
C LEU A 333 -3.15 -24.94 38.32
N HIS A 334 -2.02 -25.60 38.55
CA HIS A 334 -0.71 -25.00 38.86
C HIS A 334 -0.12 -24.28 37.63
N PRO A 335 0.76 -23.29 37.82
CA PRO A 335 1.11 -22.34 36.77
C PRO A 335 2.00 -22.96 35.69
N ILE A 336 1.59 -22.82 34.43
CA ILE A 336 2.50 -22.86 33.29
C ILE A 336 2.68 -21.42 32.83
N PHE A 337 3.94 -20.97 32.89
CA PHE A 337 4.44 -19.60 32.78
C PHE A 337 3.62 -18.66 31.87
N CYS A 338 2.89 -17.72 32.50
CA CYS A 338 2.60 -16.40 31.92
C CYS A 338 3.84 -15.52 32.11
N GLN A 339 4.02 -14.45 31.31
CA GLN A 339 5.03 -13.42 31.59
C GLN A 339 4.92 -12.97 33.06
N THR A 340 6.07 -12.78 33.73
CA THR A 340 6.01 -12.42 35.15
C THR A 340 5.43 -11.01 35.30
N PRO A 341 4.53 -10.75 36.27
CA PRO A 341 3.98 -9.42 36.54
C PRO A 341 5.05 -8.30 36.59
N LEU A 342 6.23 -8.64 37.11
CA LEU A 342 7.40 -7.76 37.17
C LEU A 342 7.91 -7.31 35.80
N GLN A 343 7.90 -8.17 34.77
CA GLN A 343 8.40 -7.83 33.43
C GLN A 343 7.53 -6.77 32.77
N ILE A 344 6.21 -6.93 32.81
CA ILE A 344 5.29 -5.99 32.15
C ILE A 344 5.24 -4.67 32.91
N GLU A 345 5.25 -4.70 34.23
CA GLU A 345 5.40 -3.49 35.03
C GLU A 345 6.71 -2.76 34.71
N GLN A 346 7.83 -3.47 34.55
CA GLN A 346 9.10 -2.88 34.14
C GLN A 346 9.05 -2.27 32.74
N GLU A 347 8.46 -2.96 31.75
CA GLU A 347 8.33 -2.42 30.39
C GLU A 347 7.42 -1.18 30.35
N GLN A 348 6.30 -1.18 31.09
CA GLN A 348 5.45 0.01 31.20
C GLN A 348 6.16 1.15 31.94
N ARG A 349 6.97 0.86 32.97
CA ARG A 349 7.81 1.87 33.63
C ARG A 349 8.88 2.45 32.71
N LYS A 350 9.41 1.69 31.73
CA LYS A 350 10.34 2.23 30.72
C LYS A 350 9.67 3.26 29.79
N LEU A 351 8.34 3.27 29.69
CA LEU A 351 7.62 4.30 28.95
C LEU A 351 7.59 5.65 29.68
N TRP A 352 7.86 5.68 31.00
CA TRP A 352 7.77 6.88 31.84
C TRP A 352 8.85 7.95 31.55
N PRO A 353 10.15 7.62 31.36
CA PRO A 353 11.18 8.64 31.11
C PRO A 353 11.41 8.92 29.61
N VAL A 354 10.92 8.06 28.71
CA VAL A 354 11.32 8.06 27.28
C VAL A 354 10.53 9.06 26.44
N TYR A 355 9.41 9.58 26.93
CA TYR A 355 8.55 10.46 26.13
C TYR A 355 8.73 11.95 26.45
N ASN A 356 9.81 12.53 25.91
CA ASN A 356 9.96 13.98 25.74
C ASN A 356 9.75 14.32 24.24
N PRO A 357 8.77 15.16 23.87
CA PRO A 357 8.46 15.48 22.47
C PRO A 357 9.63 16.09 21.68
N ASP A 358 10.65 16.64 22.35
CA ASP A 358 11.74 17.38 21.70
C ASP A 358 13.02 16.56 21.45
N THR A 359 13.15 15.33 21.96
CA THR A 359 14.43 14.58 21.93
C THR A 359 14.40 13.19 21.28
N ALA A 360 13.23 12.73 20.81
CA ALA A 360 13.10 11.36 20.31
C ALA A 360 13.46 11.22 18.83
N ASN A 361 14.69 10.79 18.55
CA ASN A 361 15.16 10.33 17.23
C ASN A 361 14.48 8.99 16.77
N HIS A 362 13.30 8.66 17.29
CA HIS A 362 12.59 7.38 17.12
C HIS A 362 11.83 7.26 15.79
N GLY A 363 11.71 8.35 15.03
CA GLY A 363 10.97 8.37 13.76
C GLY A 363 11.78 7.90 12.55
N ARG A 364 13.08 7.62 12.70
CA ARG A 364 13.93 7.15 11.61
C ARG A 364 13.92 5.62 11.57
N LEU A 365 13.37 5.09 10.48
CA LEU A 365 13.31 3.67 10.15
C LEU A 365 14.73 3.10 9.97
N SER A 366 14.97 1.93 10.56
CA SER A 366 16.24 1.18 10.49
C SER A 366 16.73 0.94 9.06
N PRO A 367 18.05 0.87 8.78
CA PRO A 367 18.58 0.69 7.43
C PRO A 367 18.25 -0.66 6.79
N GLN A 368 17.98 -1.69 7.61
CA GLN A 368 17.60 -3.02 7.14
C GLN A 368 16.36 -3.00 6.23
N ILE A 369 15.50 -1.98 6.42
CA ILE A 369 14.26 -1.69 5.68
C ILE A 369 14.48 -1.35 4.20
N TRP A 370 15.70 -0.98 3.81
CA TRP A 370 15.96 -0.32 2.51
C TRP A 370 17.04 -0.99 1.67
N SER A 371 17.55 -2.15 2.09
CA SER A 371 18.67 -2.83 1.40
C SER A 371 18.41 -3.25 -0.06
N PRO A 372 17.17 -3.38 -0.58
CA PRO A 372 16.95 -3.68 -1.99
C PRO A 372 16.62 -2.47 -2.90
N PHE A 373 16.56 -1.23 -2.38
CA PHE A 373 16.18 -0.04 -3.16
C PHE A 373 17.35 0.82 -3.64
#